data_AF-A0A0A7LIR2-F1
#
_entry.id   AF-A0A0A7LIR2-F1
#
_cell.length_a   1.000
_cell.length_b   1.000
_cell.length_c   1.000
_cell.angle_alpha   90.00
_cell.angle_beta   90.00
_cell.angle_gamma   90.00
#
_symmetry.space_group_name_H-M   'P 1'
#
loop_
_entity.id
_entity.type
_entity.pdbx_description
1 polymer ?
#
loop_
_entity_poly.entity_id
_entity_poly.type
_entity_poly.pdbx_seq_one_letter_code
_entity_poly.pdbx_strand_id
1 'polypeptide(L)'
;MPVISATQQAALCAAVATRFGQPIRYPSHCEALEASIAQAQPQDGRLSANTLRRFFGLVKKTGGYHLHTLDALARYAGFADFEAFVAGTFTTADAIPDIPELLAFPRLQHAERLLMGYFLGQITRTDDFTANALALRLAAHPAGQEYFVESYVDLAYLNGAYGQVVREYLRHKKTPEAQLYGHSVLFLGEFLAEDEPAWQARLQHLLALSVPPDTHPFPRGRRAFATIAATWYKAPAQPLPAALWAQLLDEAAQIPILPTDAGSLPPFYNYFPAGYYFLVAEAFFLTNQFEPLVAWIELTLEAYPTLRHYEHNVFNELMRAFQAVAALRTGTATTWDSAPLGAVLTTHAWLRDYYQVHCWLASLHFAVAGPPDPSAVAKIRQHISRFAQKRRMPFFESLAARIA
;
A
#
# COMPACT_ATOMS: atom_id res chain seq x y z
N MET A 1 -29.12 -13.63 14.84
CA MET A 1 -28.11 -13.66 15.93
C MET A 1 -27.18 -12.47 15.71
N PRO A 2 -26.90 -11.64 16.72
CA PRO A 2 -25.94 -10.55 16.56
C PRO A 2 -24.58 -11.10 16.11
N VAL A 3 -24.00 -10.47 15.09
CA VAL A 3 -22.63 -10.70 14.65
C VAL A 3 -21.77 -9.71 15.45
N ILE A 4 -21.05 -10.21 16.44
CA ILE A 4 -20.08 -9.41 17.19
C ILE A 4 -18.78 -9.32 16.41
N SER A 5 -18.07 -8.19 16.51
CA SER A 5 -16.73 -8.08 15.92
C SER A 5 -15.73 -8.94 16.71
N ALA A 6 -14.61 -9.34 16.06
CA ALA A 6 -13.54 -10.06 16.74
C ALA A 6 -12.97 -9.25 17.93
N THR A 7 -12.95 -7.92 17.82
CA THR A 7 -12.51 -7.00 18.88
C THR A 7 -13.46 -7.00 20.08
N GLN A 8 -14.78 -6.92 19.84
CA GLN A 8 -15.78 -7.00 20.91
C GLN A 8 -15.71 -8.35 21.62
N GLN A 9 -15.52 -9.43 20.85
CA GLN A 9 -15.34 -10.78 21.41
C GLN A 9 -14.06 -10.86 22.26
N ALA A 10 -12.93 -10.38 21.77
CA ALA A 10 -11.65 -10.41 22.48
C ALA A 10 -11.68 -9.57 23.77
N ALA A 11 -12.25 -8.37 23.71
CA ALA A 11 -12.40 -7.49 24.88
C ALA A 11 -13.31 -8.12 25.94
N LEU A 12 -14.44 -8.70 25.52
CA LEU A 12 -15.35 -9.38 26.45
C LEU A 12 -14.68 -10.62 27.06
N CYS A 13 -13.92 -11.40 26.27
CA CYS A 13 -13.09 -12.50 26.78
C CYS A 13 -12.10 -12.02 27.85
N ALA A 14 -11.42 -10.90 27.62
CA ALA A 14 -10.46 -10.34 28.56
C ALA A 14 -11.14 -9.87 29.86
N ALA A 15 -12.25 -9.14 29.76
CA ALA A 15 -13.01 -8.68 30.91
C ALA A 15 -13.52 -9.85 31.77
N VAL A 16 -14.03 -10.90 31.14
CA VAL A 16 -14.45 -12.14 31.81
C VAL A 16 -13.26 -12.84 32.48
N ALA A 17 -12.11 -12.94 31.81
CA ALA A 17 -10.90 -13.55 32.37
C ALA A 17 -10.37 -12.76 33.59
N THR A 18 -10.41 -11.43 33.53
CA THR A 18 -10.05 -10.55 34.64
C THR A 18 -10.95 -10.79 35.85
N ARG A 19 -12.28 -10.83 35.64
CA ARG A 19 -13.23 -11.12 36.72
C ARG A 19 -13.05 -12.53 37.29
N PHE A 20 -12.81 -13.50 36.43
CA PHE A 20 -12.57 -14.89 36.81
C PHE A 20 -11.24 -15.09 37.55
N GLY A 21 -10.32 -14.13 37.46
CA GLY A 21 -9.04 -14.14 38.17
C GLY A 21 -7.95 -14.96 37.48
N GLN A 22 -8.20 -15.51 36.28
CA GLN A 22 -7.19 -16.23 35.50
C GLN A 22 -7.50 -16.30 34.00
N PRO A 23 -6.48 -16.45 33.14
CA PRO A 23 -6.67 -16.69 31.70
C PRO A 23 -7.40 -18.00 31.39
N ILE A 24 -8.31 -17.98 30.41
CA ILE A 24 -9.07 -19.15 29.97
C ILE A 24 -8.40 -19.78 28.76
N ARG A 25 -7.59 -20.81 29.00
CA ARG A 25 -6.75 -21.47 27.98
C ARG A 25 -7.10 -22.93 27.74
N TYR A 26 -7.79 -23.57 28.69
CA TYR A 26 -8.06 -25.01 28.64
C TYR A 26 -9.56 -25.30 28.83
N PRO A 27 -10.08 -26.41 28.28
CA PRO A 27 -11.48 -26.80 28.44
C PRO A 27 -11.98 -26.88 29.89
N SER A 28 -11.11 -27.25 30.84
CA SER A 28 -11.39 -27.29 32.28
C SER A 28 -11.61 -25.89 32.87
N HIS A 29 -10.99 -24.84 32.31
CA HIS A 29 -11.23 -23.46 32.74
C HIS A 29 -12.64 -23.01 32.37
N CYS A 30 -13.19 -23.50 31.26
CA CYS A 30 -14.58 -23.20 30.87
C CYS A 30 -15.59 -23.87 31.80
N GLU A 31 -15.29 -25.06 32.33
CA GLU A 31 -16.14 -25.74 33.31
C GLU A 31 -16.13 -25.01 34.66
N ALA A 32 -14.95 -24.58 35.11
CA ALA A 32 -14.81 -23.75 36.30
C ALA A 32 -15.46 -22.38 36.12
N LEU A 33 -15.36 -21.76 34.94
CA LEU A 33 -16.04 -20.51 34.61
C LEU A 33 -17.56 -20.69 34.60
N GLU A 34 -18.09 -21.76 34.02
CA GLU A 34 -19.53 -22.07 34.07
C GLU A 34 -20.04 -22.12 35.51
N ALA A 35 -19.33 -22.81 36.40
CA ALA A 35 -19.68 -22.86 37.82
C ALA A 35 -19.61 -21.47 38.48
N SER A 36 -18.59 -20.67 38.15
CA SER A 36 -18.42 -19.32 38.69
C SER A 36 -19.51 -18.35 38.23
N ILE A 37 -19.89 -18.40 36.95
CA ILE A 37 -21.02 -17.62 36.40
C ILE A 37 -22.32 -18.03 37.09
N ALA A 38 -22.58 -19.33 37.23
CA ALA A 38 -23.80 -19.83 37.88
C ALA A 38 -23.91 -19.40 39.36
N GLN A 39 -22.77 -19.31 40.07
CA GLN A 39 -22.73 -18.80 41.45
C GLN A 39 -22.96 -17.29 41.51
N ALA A 40 -22.35 -16.53 40.59
CA ALA A 40 -22.47 -15.08 40.56
C ALA A 40 -23.85 -14.60 40.08
N GLN A 41 -24.53 -15.38 39.23
CA GLN A 41 -25.73 -14.98 38.50
C GLN A 41 -26.78 -16.11 38.41
N PRO A 42 -27.37 -16.53 39.54
CA PRO A 42 -28.26 -17.68 39.58
C PRO A 42 -29.58 -17.50 38.79
N GLN A 43 -29.97 -16.27 38.44
CA GLN A 43 -31.24 -15.97 37.76
C GLN A 43 -31.14 -15.89 36.24
N ASP A 44 -29.93 -15.94 35.66
CA ASP A 44 -29.68 -15.54 34.27
C ASP A 44 -29.53 -16.69 33.27
N GLY A 45 -30.01 -17.88 33.63
CA GLY A 45 -29.84 -19.08 32.82
C GLY A 45 -28.41 -19.61 32.84
N ARG A 46 -28.26 -20.91 32.54
CA ARG A 46 -26.95 -21.57 32.59
C ARG A 46 -26.24 -21.43 31.25
N LEU A 47 -25.07 -20.80 31.24
CA LEU A 47 -24.14 -20.86 30.11
C LEU A 47 -23.33 -22.15 30.17
N SER A 48 -23.55 -23.05 29.21
CA SER A 48 -22.81 -24.31 29.16
C SER A 48 -21.33 -24.12 28.83
N ALA A 49 -20.46 -24.97 29.40
CA ALA A 49 -19.03 -25.00 29.09
C ALA A 49 -18.75 -25.14 27.59
N ASN A 50 -19.62 -25.81 26.82
CA ASN A 50 -19.49 -25.89 25.36
C ASN A 50 -19.71 -24.55 24.65
N THR A 51 -20.61 -23.71 25.16
CA THR A 51 -20.81 -22.35 24.63
C THR A 51 -19.58 -21.49 24.93
N LEU A 52 -19.03 -21.61 26.14
CA LEU A 52 -17.82 -20.91 26.57
C LEU A 52 -16.60 -21.35 25.74
N ARG A 53 -16.39 -22.65 25.52
CA ARG A 53 -15.29 -23.17 24.68
C ARG A 53 -15.30 -22.58 23.27
N ARG A 54 -16.49 -22.43 22.68
CA ARG A 54 -16.65 -21.78 21.37
C ARG A 54 -16.36 -20.28 21.44
N PHE A 55 -16.88 -19.61 22.47
CA PHE A 55 -16.66 -18.17 22.69
C PHE A 55 -15.19 -17.81 22.90
N PHE A 56 -14.44 -18.61 23.66
CA PHE A 56 -13.01 -18.42 23.90
C PHE A 56 -12.11 -19.01 22.80
N GLY A 57 -12.68 -19.49 21.68
CA GLY A 57 -11.90 -19.98 20.55
C GLY A 57 -11.20 -21.33 20.76
N LEU A 58 -11.53 -22.06 21.83
CA LEU A 58 -11.01 -23.41 22.09
C LEU A 58 -11.63 -24.46 21.17
N VAL A 59 -12.81 -24.18 20.62
CA VAL A 59 -13.49 -25.01 19.63
C VAL A 59 -13.98 -24.13 18.49
N LYS A 60 -13.72 -24.54 17.23
CA LYS A 60 -14.19 -23.81 16.05
C LYS A 60 -15.72 -23.73 16.05
N LYS A 61 -16.25 -22.54 15.76
CA LYS A 61 -17.69 -22.28 15.61
C LYS A 61 -17.95 -21.56 14.30
N THR A 62 -19.04 -21.92 13.64
CA THR A 62 -19.64 -21.20 12.51
C THR A 62 -20.88 -20.45 13.00
N GLY A 63 -20.97 -19.15 12.69
CA GLY A 63 -22.10 -18.28 13.06
C GLY A 63 -21.95 -17.46 14.35
N GLY A 64 -22.83 -16.47 14.55
CA GLY A 64 -22.80 -15.52 15.67
C GLY A 64 -23.16 -16.10 17.04
N TYR A 65 -23.21 -15.26 18.08
CA TYR A 65 -23.64 -15.65 19.43
C TYR A 65 -25.05 -15.14 19.72
N HIS A 66 -25.78 -15.83 20.60
CA HIS A 66 -27.09 -15.33 21.04
C HIS A 66 -26.85 -14.12 21.93
N LEU A 67 -27.71 -13.10 21.83
CA LEU A 67 -27.62 -11.90 22.65
C LEU A 67 -27.60 -12.25 24.15
N HIS A 68 -28.42 -13.21 24.56
CA HIS A 68 -28.42 -13.77 25.90
C HIS A 68 -27.04 -14.27 26.38
N THR A 69 -26.25 -14.90 25.51
CA THR A 69 -24.87 -15.32 25.84
C THR A 69 -23.97 -14.12 26.09
N LEU A 70 -24.13 -13.07 25.28
CA LEU A 70 -23.34 -11.85 25.38
C LEU A 70 -23.70 -11.08 26.65
N ASP A 71 -24.99 -10.95 26.96
CA ASP A 71 -25.47 -10.25 28.15
C ASP A 71 -25.07 -10.98 29.44
N ALA A 72 -25.14 -12.31 29.47
CA ALA A 72 -24.68 -13.09 30.62
C ALA A 72 -23.17 -12.91 30.86
N LEU A 73 -22.34 -12.93 29.81
CA LEU A 73 -20.90 -12.70 29.94
C LEU A 73 -20.58 -11.25 30.33
N ALA A 74 -21.26 -10.27 29.75
CA ALA A 74 -21.09 -8.85 30.06
C ALA A 74 -21.44 -8.57 31.52
N ARG A 75 -22.56 -9.11 31.99
CA ARG A 75 -22.95 -8.98 33.40
C ARG A 75 -21.98 -9.66 34.33
N TYR A 76 -21.49 -10.85 33.95
CA TYR A 76 -20.51 -11.54 34.77
C TYR A 76 -19.25 -10.66 34.93
N ALA A 77 -18.83 -10.01 33.84
CA ALA A 77 -17.74 -9.04 33.83
C ALA A 77 -18.04 -7.69 34.55
N GLY A 78 -19.25 -7.49 35.09
CA GLY A 78 -19.61 -6.33 35.90
C GLY A 78 -20.38 -5.23 35.17
N PHE A 79 -20.86 -5.47 33.95
CA PHE A 79 -21.66 -4.51 33.17
C PHE A 79 -23.16 -4.79 33.31
N ALA A 80 -24.03 -3.87 32.87
CA ALA A 80 -25.49 -4.07 32.98
C ALA A 80 -26.01 -5.10 31.96
N ASP A 81 -25.48 -5.10 30.75
CA ASP A 81 -25.76 -6.01 29.64
C ASP A 81 -24.66 -5.85 28.57
N PHE A 82 -24.77 -6.53 27.43
CA PHE A 82 -23.77 -6.41 26.37
C PHE A 82 -23.75 -5.03 25.73
N GLU A 83 -24.89 -4.34 25.64
CA GLU A 83 -24.95 -2.99 25.11
C GLU A 83 -24.21 -2.00 26.02
N ALA A 84 -24.40 -2.10 27.34
CA ALA A 84 -23.69 -1.34 28.35
C ALA A 84 -22.20 -1.70 28.43
N PHE A 85 -21.83 -2.96 28.13
CA PHE A 85 -20.43 -3.33 27.96
C PHE A 85 -19.84 -2.65 26.72
N VAL A 86 -20.55 -2.67 25.59
CA VAL A 86 -20.11 -2.00 24.37
C VAL A 86 -20.05 -0.48 24.59
N ALA A 87 -21.03 0.10 25.27
CA ALA A 87 -21.01 1.51 25.59
C ALA A 87 -19.88 1.83 26.58
N GLY A 88 -19.83 1.20 27.76
CA GLY A 88 -18.83 1.52 28.79
C GLY A 88 -17.38 1.19 28.41
N THR A 89 -17.17 0.26 27.48
CA THR A 89 -15.82 -0.12 27.01
C THR A 89 -15.46 0.56 25.69
N PHE A 90 -16.45 1.03 24.91
CA PHE A 90 -16.23 1.58 23.57
C PHE A 90 -16.94 2.94 23.32
N THR A 91 -17.43 3.66 24.34
CA THR A 91 -17.96 5.04 24.19
C THR A 91 -16.85 6.06 24.07
N THR A 92 -16.79 6.71 22.90
CA THR A 92 -16.14 8.00 22.61
C THR A 92 -14.78 8.24 23.27
N ALA A 93 -13.92 7.23 23.36
CA ALA A 93 -12.48 7.33 23.61
C ALA A 93 -11.89 5.92 23.72
N ASP A 94 -11.98 5.11 22.65
CA ASP A 94 -10.80 4.30 22.33
C ASP A 94 -9.74 5.31 21.83
N ALA A 95 -9.10 5.94 22.82
CA ALA A 95 -7.92 6.75 22.64
C ALA A 95 -6.78 5.81 22.20
N ILE A 96 -6.79 5.45 20.92
CA ILE A 96 -5.58 5.69 20.13
C ILE A 96 -5.23 7.14 20.49
N PRO A 97 -4.06 7.40 21.11
CA PRO A 97 -3.69 8.72 21.62
C PRO A 97 -4.07 9.77 20.58
N ASP A 98 -4.59 10.89 21.06
CA ASP A 98 -5.00 11.98 20.18
C ASP A 98 -3.86 12.20 19.17
N ILE A 99 -4.16 12.21 17.87
CA ILE A 99 -3.16 12.43 16.80
C ILE A 99 -2.22 13.61 17.14
N PRO A 100 -2.69 14.68 17.83
CA PRO A 100 -1.85 15.69 18.46
C PRO A 100 -0.60 15.19 19.20
N GLU A 101 -0.65 14.13 20.01
CA GLU A 101 0.53 13.66 20.78
C GLU A 101 1.53 12.88 19.92
N LEU A 102 1.07 12.29 18.81
CA LEU A 102 1.92 11.59 17.84
C LEU A 102 2.63 12.59 16.88
N LEU A 103 2.05 13.78 16.68
CA LEU A 103 2.47 14.78 15.68
C LEU A 103 2.82 16.16 16.27
N ALA A 104 2.82 16.34 17.60
CA ALA A 104 3.28 17.55 18.31
C ALA A 104 4.81 17.73 18.29
N PHE A 105 5.46 17.36 17.19
CA PHE A 105 6.85 17.71 16.93
C PHE A 105 6.93 18.80 15.85
N PRO A 106 6.66 20.08 16.17
CA PRO A 106 6.88 21.20 15.25
C PRO A 106 8.38 21.43 14.92
N ARG A 107 9.24 20.44 15.14
CA ARG A 107 10.70 20.51 14.98
C ARG A 107 11.31 19.39 14.12
N LEU A 108 10.50 18.48 13.55
CA LEU A 108 11.06 17.43 12.70
C LEU A 108 11.60 18.00 11.39
N GLN A 109 12.86 17.70 11.11
CA GLN A 109 13.51 17.89 9.82
C GLN A 109 12.80 17.06 8.74
N HIS A 110 12.96 17.43 7.47
CA HIS A 110 12.29 16.75 6.36
C HIS A 110 12.48 15.22 6.41
N ALA A 111 13.71 14.75 6.56
CA ALA A 111 14.01 13.33 6.62
C ALA A 111 13.39 12.60 7.82
N GLU A 112 13.23 13.26 8.98
CA GLU A 112 12.58 12.65 10.14
C GLU A 112 11.07 12.48 9.90
N ARG A 113 10.44 13.42 9.18
CA ARG A 113 9.04 13.28 8.74
C ARG A 113 8.86 12.07 7.83
N LEU A 114 9.80 11.83 6.93
CA LEU A 114 9.77 10.67 6.04
C LEU A 114 9.89 9.35 6.81
N LEU A 115 10.79 9.28 7.79
CA LEU A 115 10.91 8.11 8.68
C LEU A 115 9.63 7.89 9.48
N MET A 116 8.99 8.96 9.96
CA MET A 116 7.69 8.87 10.63
C MET A 116 6.62 8.28 9.72
N GLY A 117 6.47 8.78 8.50
CA GLY A 117 5.53 8.22 7.53
C GLY A 117 5.76 6.75 7.25
N TYR A 118 7.03 6.35 7.18
CA TYR A 118 7.42 4.94 7.09
C TYR A 118 6.94 4.11 8.29
N PHE A 119 7.19 4.55 9.53
CA PHE A 119 6.77 3.82 10.73
C PHE A 119 5.24 3.70 10.80
N LEU A 120 4.54 4.80 10.52
CA LEU A 120 3.08 4.81 10.46
C LEU A 120 2.57 3.86 9.37
N GLY A 121 3.21 3.85 8.21
CA GLY A 121 2.98 2.91 7.13
C GLY A 121 3.06 1.46 7.57
N GLN A 122 4.12 1.08 8.28
CA GLN A 122 4.30 -0.30 8.72
C GLN A 122 3.26 -0.74 9.75
N ILE A 123 2.95 0.13 10.71
CA ILE A 123 1.98 -0.18 11.77
C ILE A 123 0.56 -0.26 11.18
N THR A 124 0.26 0.53 10.16
CA THR A 124 -1.06 0.57 9.52
C THR A 124 -1.25 -0.45 8.38
N ARG A 125 -0.20 -1.17 7.98
CA ARG A 125 -0.18 -2.10 6.83
C ARG A 125 -0.97 -3.40 7.02
N THR A 126 -1.48 -3.66 8.22
CA THR A 126 -2.14 -4.92 8.56
C THR A 126 -3.64 -4.82 8.27
N ASP A 127 -4.28 -5.95 7.95
CA ASP A 127 -5.75 -6.05 7.87
C ASP A 127 -6.40 -6.07 9.29
N ASP A 128 -5.65 -5.63 10.31
CA ASP A 128 -6.16 -5.46 11.66
C ASP A 128 -7.12 -4.27 11.69
N PHE A 129 -8.29 -4.47 12.30
CA PHE A 129 -9.30 -3.44 12.47
C PHE A 129 -8.74 -2.20 13.16
N THR A 130 -7.88 -2.38 14.16
CA THR A 130 -7.28 -1.27 14.93
C THR A 130 -6.32 -0.45 14.07
N ALA A 131 -5.49 -1.14 13.27
CA ALA A 131 -4.56 -0.52 12.35
C ALA A 131 -5.28 0.27 11.25
N ASN A 132 -6.37 -0.28 10.69
CA ASN A 132 -7.19 0.42 9.71
C ASN A 132 -7.87 1.66 10.31
N ALA A 133 -8.46 1.55 11.50
CA ALA A 133 -9.07 2.69 12.19
C ALA A 133 -8.08 3.84 12.44
N LEU A 134 -6.85 3.52 12.87
CA LEU A 134 -5.76 4.49 13.00
C LEU A 134 -5.42 5.13 11.64
N ALA A 135 -5.25 4.32 10.59
CA ALA A 135 -4.89 4.80 9.25
C ALA A 135 -5.90 5.80 8.68
N LEU A 136 -7.20 5.51 8.84
CA LEU A 136 -8.27 6.40 8.38
C LEU A 136 -8.33 7.70 9.20
N ARG A 137 -8.12 7.63 10.53
CA ARG A 137 -8.00 8.83 11.36
C ARG A 137 -6.81 9.69 10.95
N LEU A 138 -5.64 9.09 10.65
CA LEU A 138 -4.47 9.80 10.14
C LEU A 138 -4.76 10.46 8.78
N ALA A 139 -5.45 9.78 7.87
CA ALA A 139 -5.84 10.33 6.57
C ALA A 139 -6.79 11.54 6.69
N ALA A 140 -7.65 11.55 7.71
CA ALA A 140 -8.56 12.65 7.97
C ALA A 140 -7.88 13.86 8.63
N HIS A 141 -6.79 13.65 9.39
CA HIS A 141 -6.13 14.68 10.17
C HIS A 141 -5.06 15.43 9.37
N PRO A 142 -4.98 16.79 9.39
CA PRO A 142 -4.01 17.56 8.59
C PRO A 142 -2.56 17.11 8.73
N ALA A 143 -2.10 16.85 9.95
CA ALA A 143 -0.73 16.39 10.17
C ALA A 143 -0.51 14.93 9.70
N GLY A 144 -1.53 14.07 9.75
CA GLY A 144 -1.42 12.71 9.21
C GLY A 144 -1.45 12.69 7.68
N GLN A 145 -2.13 13.64 7.05
CA GLN A 145 -2.08 13.86 5.60
C GLN A 145 -0.65 14.14 5.14
N GLU A 146 0.06 15.05 5.81
CA GLU A 146 1.46 15.41 5.49
C GLU A 146 2.44 14.29 5.86
N TYR A 147 2.41 13.83 7.11
CA TYR A 147 3.46 12.95 7.65
C TYR A 147 3.23 11.47 7.37
N PHE A 148 2.03 11.05 7.00
CA PHE A 148 1.74 9.66 6.66
C PHE A 148 1.37 9.52 5.18
N VAL A 149 0.27 10.11 4.74
CA VAL A 149 -0.28 9.85 3.40
C VAL A 149 0.61 10.40 2.28
N GLU A 150 1.21 11.57 2.46
CA GLU A 150 2.06 12.23 1.45
C GLU A 150 3.53 11.79 1.55
N SER A 151 3.99 11.44 2.75
CA SER A 151 5.38 11.03 2.99
C SER A 151 5.65 9.54 2.72
N TYR A 152 4.60 8.70 2.73
CA TYR A 152 4.69 7.27 2.50
C TYR A 152 3.51 6.78 1.65
N VAL A 153 3.80 6.15 0.50
CA VAL A 153 2.76 5.63 -0.40
C VAL A 153 2.89 4.11 -0.50
N ASP A 154 1.96 3.37 0.11
CA ASP A 154 1.96 1.90 0.01
C ASP A 154 1.34 1.42 -1.30
N LEU A 155 2.14 1.49 -2.36
CA LEU A 155 1.73 1.10 -3.71
C LEU A 155 1.25 -0.35 -3.78
N ALA A 156 1.76 -1.26 -2.94
CA ALA A 156 1.38 -2.68 -2.98
C ALA A 156 -0.01 -2.95 -2.38
N TYR A 157 -0.57 -2.01 -1.59
CA TYR A 157 -1.86 -2.16 -0.90
C TYR A 157 -2.93 -1.21 -1.42
N LEU A 158 -2.74 -0.64 -2.62
CA LEU A 158 -3.72 0.25 -3.26
C LEU A 158 -5.07 -0.41 -3.48
N ASN A 159 -5.10 -1.71 -3.81
CA ASN A 159 -6.33 -2.47 -4.02
C ASN A 159 -6.84 -3.13 -2.72
N GLY A 160 -6.42 -2.60 -1.57
CA GLY A 160 -6.77 -3.03 -0.23
C GLY A 160 -6.84 -1.85 0.75
N ALA A 161 -6.23 -2.01 1.93
CA ALA A 161 -6.28 -1.05 3.03
C ALA A 161 -5.81 0.36 2.63
N TYR A 162 -4.68 0.47 1.92
CA TYR A 162 -4.12 1.78 1.57
C TYR A 162 -4.99 2.54 0.56
N GLY A 163 -5.71 1.84 -0.33
CA GLY A 163 -6.73 2.47 -1.17
C GLY A 163 -7.88 3.11 -0.39
N GLN A 164 -8.22 2.58 0.79
CA GLN A 164 -9.21 3.21 1.67
C GLN A 164 -8.65 4.49 2.30
N VAL A 165 -7.39 4.45 2.75
CA VAL A 165 -6.64 5.61 3.27
C VAL A 165 -6.64 6.75 2.25
N VAL A 166 -6.29 6.48 0.99
CA VAL A 166 -6.26 7.52 -0.06
C VAL A 166 -7.65 8.11 -0.34
N ARG A 167 -8.70 7.28 -0.33
CA ARG A 167 -10.09 7.77 -0.49
C ARG A 167 -10.52 8.65 0.67
N GLU A 168 -10.16 8.27 1.90
CA GLU A 168 -10.44 9.08 3.08
C GLU A 168 -9.66 10.40 3.06
N TYR A 169 -8.37 10.35 2.74
CA TYR A 169 -7.53 11.53 2.52
C TYR A 169 -8.17 12.51 1.51
N LEU A 170 -8.63 12.02 0.36
CA LEU A 170 -9.27 12.84 -0.66
C LEU A 170 -10.60 13.46 -0.21
N ARG A 171 -11.29 12.88 0.78
CA ARG A 171 -12.50 13.49 1.37
C ARG A 171 -12.18 14.73 2.19
N HIS A 172 -11.01 14.75 2.84
CA HIS A 172 -10.64 15.82 3.78
C HIS A 172 -9.68 16.87 3.18
N LYS A 173 -8.70 16.49 2.36
CA LYS A 173 -7.74 17.43 1.76
C LYS A 173 -8.11 17.79 0.33
N LYS A 174 -8.60 19.01 0.12
CA LYS A 174 -9.12 19.50 -1.17
C LYS A 174 -8.17 20.39 -1.97
N THR A 175 -6.91 20.52 -1.55
CA THR A 175 -5.94 21.31 -2.31
C THR A 175 -5.72 20.71 -3.70
N PRO A 176 -5.43 21.51 -4.74
CA PRO A 176 -5.27 20.98 -6.10
C PRO A 176 -4.20 19.88 -6.19
N GLU A 177 -3.05 20.06 -5.54
CA GLU A 177 -1.99 19.05 -5.50
C GLU A 177 -2.42 17.76 -4.78
N ALA A 178 -3.17 17.86 -3.67
CA ALA A 178 -3.69 16.69 -2.96
C ALA A 178 -4.67 15.89 -3.82
N GLN A 179 -5.55 16.58 -4.54
CA GLN A 179 -6.49 15.94 -5.46
C GLN A 179 -5.74 15.27 -6.61
N LEU A 180 -4.74 15.96 -7.19
CA LEU A 180 -3.90 15.41 -8.24
C LEU A 180 -3.15 14.16 -7.76
N TYR A 181 -2.49 14.23 -6.61
CA TYR A 181 -1.78 13.12 -5.97
C TYR A 181 -2.72 11.92 -5.74
N GLY A 182 -3.80 12.11 -4.97
CA GLY A 182 -4.65 11.01 -4.54
C GLY A 182 -5.37 10.35 -5.71
N HIS A 183 -5.86 11.13 -6.69
CA HIS A 183 -6.49 10.56 -7.88
C HIS A 183 -5.50 9.85 -8.80
N SER A 184 -4.26 10.32 -8.89
CA SER A 184 -3.19 9.62 -9.63
C SER A 184 -2.82 8.28 -8.99
N VAL A 185 -2.78 8.22 -7.66
CA VAL A 185 -2.49 7.00 -6.90
C VAL A 185 -3.64 5.99 -7.00
N LEU A 186 -4.89 6.44 -6.91
CA LEU A 186 -6.06 5.57 -7.12
C LEU A 186 -6.14 5.05 -8.55
N PHE A 187 -5.85 5.89 -9.55
CA PHE A 187 -5.77 5.44 -10.95
C PHE A 187 -4.80 4.28 -11.10
N LEU A 188 -3.60 4.37 -10.52
CA LEU A 188 -2.61 3.30 -10.59
C LEU A 188 -3.16 1.99 -10.02
N GLY A 189 -3.79 2.04 -8.83
CA GLY A 189 -4.42 0.87 -8.22
C GLY A 189 -5.48 0.24 -9.13
N GLU A 190 -6.42 1.06 -9.61
CA GLU A 190 -7.53 0.66 -10.48
C GLU A 190 -7.03 0.11 -11.83
N PHE A 191 -6.00 0.71 -12.42
CA PHE A 191 -5.35 0.23 -13.64
C PHE A 191 -4.66 -1.13 -13.43
N LEU A 192 -3.88 -1.28 -12.36
CA LEU A 192 -3.19 -2.54 -12.04
C LEU A 192 -4.17 -3.63 -11.62
N ALA A 193 -5.33 -3.26 -11.08
CA ALA A 193 -6.45 -4.16 -10.81
C ALA A 193 -7.13 -4.67 -12.09
N GLU A 194 -6.82 -4.09 -13.25
CA GLU A 194 -7.55 -4.26 -14.51
C GLU A 194 -9.05 -3.90 -14.38
N ASP A 195 -9.40 -2.97 -13.48
CA ASP A 195 -10.76 -2.45 -13.31
C ASP A 195 -11.01 -1.29 -14.28
N GLU A 196 -11.30 -1.65 -15.55
CA GLU A 196 -11.50 -0.70 -16.65
C GLU A 196 -12.54 0.38 -16.35
N PRO A 197 -13.77 0.06 -15.90
CA PRO A 197 -14.75 1.07 -15.56
C PRO A 197 -14.23 2.06 -14.50
N ALA A 198 -13.54 1.57 -13.46
CA ALA A 198 -13.02 2.42 -12.40
C ALA A 198 -11.91 3.35 -12.88
N TRP A 199 -10.87 2.83 -13.54
CA TRP A 199 -9.75 3.67 -13.95
C TRP A 199 -10.14 4.64 -15.07
N GLN A 200 -11.09 4.30 -15.95
CA GLN A 200 -11.59 5.24 -16.97
C GLN A 200 -12.31 6.43 -16.34
N ALA A 201 -13.20 6.19 -15.38
CA ALA A 201 -13.87 7.25 -14.64
C ALA A 201 -12.86 8.12 -13.87
N ARG A 202 -11.85 7.48 -13.27
CA ARG A 202 -10.77 8.16 -12.55
C ARG A 202 -9.93 9.04 -13.48
N LEU A 203 -9.59 8.54 -14.66
CA LEU A 203 -8.80 9.26 -15.65
C LEU A 203 -9.50 10.54 -16.11
N GLN A 204 -10.80 10.46 -16.41
CA GLN A 204 -11.57 11.64 -16.80
C GLN A 204 -11.51 12.73 -15.73
N HIS A 205 -11.68 12.34 -14.46
CA HIS A 205 -11.56 13.26 -13.34
C HIS A 205 -10.13 13.82 -13.21
N LEU A 206 -9.12 12.95 -13.25
CA LEU A 206 -7.71 13.31 -13.11
C LEU A 206 -7.24 14.30 -14.19
N LEU A 207 -7.66 14.12 -15.43
CA LEU A 207 -7.29 15.00 -16.54
C LEU A 207 -7.97 16.37 -16.47
N ALA A 208 -9.11 16.48 -15.79
CA ALA A 208 -9.83 17.75 -15.56
C ALA A 208 -9.25 18.58 -14.40
N LEU A 209 -8.38 18.01 -13.55
CA LEU A 209 -7.75 18.73 -12.46
C LEU A 209 -6.72 19.73 -12.98
N SER A 210 -6.67 20.91 -12.35
CA SER A 210 -5.60 21.88 -12.56
C SER A 210 -4.27 21.34 -12.02
N VAL A 211 -3.17 21.65 -12.70
CA VAL A 211 -1.81 21.33 -12.24
C VAL A 211 -1.08 22.64 -11.91
N PRO A 212 -1.08 23.09 -10.63
CA PRO A 212 -0.36 24.28 -10.21
C PRO A 212 1.14 24.23 -10.58
N PRO A 213 1.78 25.36 -10.97
CA PRO A 213 3.20 25.40 -11.35
C PRO A 213 4.17 24.83 -10.29
N ASP A 214 3.84 24.97 -9.02
CA ASP A 214 4.62 24.53 -7.86
C ASP A 214 4.35 23.07 -7.44
N THR A 215 3.46 22.36 -8.13
CA THR A 215 3.16 20.95 -7.85
C THR A 215 4.43 20.10 -7.94
N HIS A 216 4.63 19.23 -6.94
CA HIS A 216 5.76 18.33 -6.86
C HIS A 216 5.89 17.43 -8.12
N PRO A 217 7.12 17.06 -8.55
CA PRO A 217 7.31 16.28 -9.79
C PRO A 217 6.61 14.91 -9.80
N PHE A 218 6.42 14.27 -8.64
CA PHE A 218 5.80 12.94 -8.54
C PHE A 218 4.31 12.92 -8.94
N PRO A 219 3.41 13.75 -8.35
CA PRO A 219 2.04 13.85 -8.83
C PRO A 219 1.91 14.14 -10.33
N ARG A 220 2.76 15.04 -10.86
CA ARG A 220 2.81 15.32 -12.30
C ARG A 220 3.17 14.09 -13.12
N GLY A 221 4.25 13.40 -12.73
CA GLY A 221 4.72 12.20 -13.42
C GLY A 221 3.71 11.06 -13.35
N ARG A 222 2.95 10.95 -12.25
CA ARG A 222 1.90 9.93 -12.13
C ARG A 222 0.66 10.25 -12.98
N ARG A 223 0.34 11.53 -13.21
CA ARG A 223 -0.67 11.94 -14.20
C ARG A 223 -0.20 11.65 -15.64
N ALA A 224 1.08 11.90 -15.94
CA ALA A 224 1.67 11.54 -17.23
C ALA A 224 1.63 10.01 -17.45
N PHE A 225 1.99 9.23 -16.42
CA PHE A 225 1.85 7.78 -16.41
C PHE A 225 0.41 7.36 -16.77
N ALA A 226 -0.59 7.96 -16.14
CA ALA A 226 -1.99 7.61 -16.39
C ALA A 226 -2.40 7.87 -17.85
N THR A 227 -1.90 8.96 -18.43
CA THR A 227 -2.16 9.32 -19.83
C THR A 227 -1.52 8.33 -20.80
N ILE A 228 -0.26 7.94 -20.54
CA ILE A 228 0.46 6.94 -21.35
C ILE A 228 -0.25 5.58 -21.26
N ALA A 229 -0.52 5.11 -20.04
CA ALA A 229 -1.18 3.83 -19.79
C ALA A 229 -2.55 3.74 -20.48
N ALA A 230 -3.37 4.78 -20.38
CA ALA A 230 -4.68 4.83 -21.03
C ALA A 230 -4.60 4.91 -22.56
N THR A 231 -3.60 5.63 -23.09
CA THR A 231 -3.37 5.71 -24.54
C THR A 231 -2.94 4.37 -25.10
N TRP A 232 -1.98 3.72 -24.43
CA TRP A 232 -1.54 2.37 -24.76
C TRP A 232 -2.69 1.36 -24.66
N TYR A 233 -3.52 1.42 -23.62
CA TYR A 233 -4.62 0.48 -23.44
C TYR A 233 -5.58 0.45 -24.64
N LYS A 234 -5.85 1.61 -25.25
CA LYS A 234 -6.71 1.72 -26.44
C LYS A 234 -6.08 1.14 -27.71
N ALA A 235 -4.76 1.17 -27.81
CA ALA A 235 -4.03 0.75 -29.00
C ALA A 235 -2.65 0.16 -28.64
N PRO A 236 -2.59 -1.03 -28.01
CA PRO A 236 -1.36 -1.53 -27.38
C PRO A 236 -0.25 -1.92 -28.37
N ALA A 237 -0.61 -2.11 -29.65
CA ALA A 237 0.32 -2.43 -30.73
C ALA A 237 0.82 -1.18 -31.48
N GLN A 238 0.29 0.00 -31.17
CA GLN A 238 0.69 1.25 -31.82
C GLN A 238 1.75 1.97 -31.00
N PRO A 239 2.67 2.71 -31.66
CA PRO A 239 3.58 3.60 -30.97
C PRO A 239 2.80 4.73 -30.27
N LEU A 240 3.44 5.35 -29.28
CA LEU A 240 2.88 6.53 -28.62
C LEU A 240 2.60 7.64 -29.65
N PRO A 241 1.43 8.30 -29.60
CA PRO A 241 1.15 9.42 -30.49
C PRO A 241 2.19 10.54 -30.36
N ALA A 242 2.64 11.08 -31.49
CA ALA A 242 3.65 12.14 -31.51
C ALA A 242 3.24 13.39 -30.70
N ALA A 243 1.94 13.72 -30.68
CA ALA A 243 1.41 14.81 -29.87
C ALA A 243 1.57 14.57 -28.36
N LEU A 244 1.34 13.32 -27.91
CA LEU A 244 1.55 12.96 -26.51
C LEU A 244 3.04 12.98 -26.17
N TRP A 245 3.91 12.50 -27.06
CA TRP A 245 5.35 12.61 -26.88
C TRP A 245 5.81 14.06 -26.72
N ALA A 246 5.36 14.97 -27.60
CA ALA A 246 5.67 16.40 -27.51
C ALA A 246 5.19 17.01 -26.18
N GLN A 247 3.97 16.67 -25.74
CA GLN A 247 3.44 17.13 -24.45
C GLN A 247 4.33 16.65 -23.29
N LEU A 248 4.80 15.40 -23.29
CA LEU A 248 5.65 14.87 -22.23
C LEU A 248 6.99 15.62 -22.15
N LEU A 249 7.58 15.99 -23.30
CA LEU A 249 8.80 16.79 -23.39
C LEU A 249 8.59 18.21 -22.87
N ASP A 250 7.47 18.85 -23.25
CA ASP A 250 7.13 20.19 -22.78
C ASP A 250 6.92 20.21 -21.25
N GLU A 251 6.24 19.20 -20.71
CA GLU A 251 6.06 19.03 -19.27
C GLU A 251 7.40 18.77 -18.56
N ALA A 252 8.27 17.93 -19.14
CA ALA A 252 9.61 17.64 -18.60
C ALA A 252 10.49 18.89 -18.49
N ALA A 253 10.48 19.75 -19.52
CA ALA A 253 11.23 20.99 -19.58
C ALA A 253 10.79 22.03 -18.52
N GLN A 254 9.56 21.91 -18.02
CA GLN A 254 8.99 22.78 -16.99
C GLN A 254 9.26 22.29 -15.56
N ILE A 255 9.81 21.09 -15.38
CA ILE A 255 10.12 20.56 -14.04
C ILE A 255 11.33 21.29 -13.46
N PRO A 256 11.19 21.95 -12.29
CA PRO A 256 12.34 22.58 -11.65
C PRO A 256 13.40 21.54 -11.27
N ILE A 257 14.65 21.80 -11.65
CA ILE A 257 15.79 20.99 -11.22
C ILE A 257 16.16 21.42 -9.80
N LEU A 258 15.80 20.61 -8.82
CA LEU A 258 16.15 20.85 -7.42
C LEU A 258 17.62 20.48 -7.17
N PRO A 259 18.39 21.28 -6.42
CA PRO A 259 19.73 20.90 -6.00
C PRO A 259 19.69 19.60 -5.19
N THR A 260 20.52 18.61 -5.56
CA THR A 260 20.77 17.43 -4.72
C THR A 260 21.64 17.84 -3.53
N ASP A 261 21.04 18.00 -2.35
CA ASP A 261 21.81 18.09 -1.09
C ASP A 261 22.39 16.71 -0.76
N ALA A 262 23.59 16.45 -1.26
CA ALA A 262 24.32 15.19 -1.07
C ALA A 262 24.76 14.93 0.39
N GLY A 263 24.47 15.84 1.31
CA GLY A 263 25.17 15.95 2.61
C GLY A 263 24.40 15.51 3.86
N SER A 264 23.08 15.32 3.82
CA SER A 264 22.33 15.00 5.05
C SER A 264 21.34 13.86 4.85
N LEU A 265 21.73 12.69 5.38
CA LEU A 265 20.94 11.47 5.57
C LEU A 265 20.98 10.51 4.36
N PRO A 266 20.82 9.19 4.58
CA PRO A 266 20.98 8.19 3.52
C PRO A 266 20.19 8.58 2.27
N PRO A 267 20.64 8.16 1.06
CA PRO A 267 19.94 8.37 -0.21
C PRO A 267 18.60 7.62 -0.21
N PHE A 268 17.65 8.12 0.59
CA PHE A 268 16.35 7.55 0.79
C PHE A 268 15.47 7.90 -0.41
N TYR A 269 14.49 7.02 -0.63
CA TYR A 269 13.36 7.10 -1.55
C TYR A 269 12.95 8.52 -2.00
N ASN A 270 12.85 9.50 -1.11
CA ASN A 270 12.27 10.82 -1.44
C ASN A 270 13.25 11.89 -1.91
N TYR A 271 14.56 11.64 -1.93
CA TYR A 271 15.54 12.55 -2.55
C TYR A 271 15.89 12.10 -3.97
N PHE A 272 14.91 11.63 -4.73
CA PHE A 272 15.10 11.34 -6.14
C PHE A 272 14.78 12.58 -7.00
N PRO A 273 15.79 13.23 -7.59
CA PRO A 273 15.60 14.54 -8.22
C PRO A 273 14.79 14.48 -9.53
N ALA A 274 14.66 13.30 -10.13
CA ALA A 274 14.02 13.10 -11.42
C ALA A 274 12.65 12.40 -11.32
N GLY A 275 11.89 12.67 -10.25
CA GLY A 275 10.62 11.98 -9.96
C GLY A 275 9.61 11.94 -11.12
N TYR A 276 9.44 13.05 -11.84
CA TYR A 276 8.60 13.09 -13.04
C TYR A 276 9.09 12.09 -14.11
N TYR A 277 10.38 12.12 -14.39
CA TYR A 277 11.03 11.30 -15.41
C TYR A 277 10.97 9.81 -15.09
N PHE A 278 11.18 9.43 -13.83
CA PHE A 278 11.05 8.04 -13.39
C PHE A 278 9.65 7.47 -13.67
N LEU A 279 8.61 8.25 -13.36
CA LEU A 279 7.22 7.79 -13.51
C LEU A 279 6.81 7.65 -14.97
N VAL A 280 7.33 8.51 -15.85
CA VAL A 280 7.16 8.36 -17.30
C VAL A 280 7.94 7.13 -17.81
N ALA A 281 9.16 6.90 -17.33
CA ALA A 281 9.93 5.70 -17.66
C ALA A 281 9.23 4.41 -17.20
N GLU A 282 8.65 4.41 -16.00
CA GLU A 282 7.85 3.30 -15.47
C GLU A 282 6.64 3.01 -16.37
N ALA A 283 5.94 4.05 -16.86
CA ALA A 283 4.83 3.87 -17.80
C ALA A 283 5.29 3.22 -19.10
N PHE A 284 6.38 3.70 -19.71
CA PHE A 284 6.90 3.09 -20.94
C PHE A 284 7.34 1.65 -20.73
N PHE A 285 7.98 1.35 -19.60
CA PHE A 285 8.36 0.00 -19.22
C PHE A 285 7.14 -0.93 -19.13
N LEU A 286 6.12 -0.55 -18.34
CA LEU A 286 4.92 -1.38 -18.14
C LEU A 286 4.03 -1.50 -19.38
N THR A 287 4.18 -0.58 -20.36
CA THR A 287 3.45 -0.60 -21.63
C THR A 287 4.27 -1.17 -22.79
N ASN A 288 5.44 -1.76 -22.52
CA ASN A 288 6.37 -2.33 -23.51
C ASN A 288 6.79 -1.34 -24.63
N GLN A 289 6.84 -0.04 -24.34
CA GLN A 289 7.24 1.00 -25.27
C GLN A 289 8.77 1.23 -25.18
N PHE A 290 9.56 0.26 -25.63
CA PHE A 290 11.01 0.24 -25.39
C PHE A 290 11.80 1.28 -26.17
N GLU A 291 11.44 1.58 -27.42
CA GLU A 291 12.10 2.65 -28.19
C GLU A 291 11.90 4.03 -27.53
N PRO A 292 10.66 4.46 -27.19
CA PRO A 292 10.44 5.67 -26.40
C PRO A 292 11.16 5.66 -25.05
N LEU A 293 11.23 4.51 -24.38
CA LEU A 293 11.92 4.36 -23.09
C LEU A 293 13.43 4.65 -23.21
N VAL A 294 14.10 4.18 -24.27
CA VAL A 294 15.52 4.50 -24.52
C VAL A 294 15.71 6.01 -24.62
N ALA A 295 14.97 6.66 -25.53
CA ALA A 295 15.07 8.10 -25.75
C ALA A 295 14.74 8.91 -24.47
N TRP A 296 13.76 8.45 -23.69
CA TRP A 296 13.36 9.10 -22.45
C TRP A 296 14.44 8.98 -21.35
N ILE A 297 15.11 7.83 -21.25
CA ILE A 297 16.19 7.65 -20.27
C ILE A 297 17.41 8.49 -20.66
N GLU A 298 17.74 8.59 -21.96
CA GLU A 298 18.80 9.48 -22.45
C GLU A 298 18.52 10.94 -22.07
N LEU A 299 17.31 11.43 -22.37
CA LEU A 299 16.83 12.74 -21.94
C LEU A 299 16.96 12.95 -20.43
N THR A 300 16.59 11.93 -19.64
CA THR A 300 16.68 11.99 -18.17
C THR A 300 18.12 12.13 -17.69
N LEU A 301 19.07 11.39 -18.29
CA LEU A 301 20.49 11.44 -17.92
C LEU A 301 21.19 12.71 -18.41
N GLU A 302 20.68 13.35 -19.46
CA GLU A 302 21.10 14.69 -19.88
C GLU A 302 20.63 15.76 -18.90
N ALA A 303 19.36 15.69 -18.47
CA ALA A 303 18.78 16.62 -17.50
C ALA A 303 19.36 16.43 -16.09
N TYR A 304 19.67 15.19 -15.70
CA TYR A 304 20.22 14.84 -14.39
C TYR A 304 21.48 13.96 -14.50
N PRO A 305 22.64 14.53 -14.89
CA PRO A 305 23.87 13.76 -15.09
C PRO A 305 24.36 13.02 -13.85
N THR A 306 24.03 13.52 -12.66
CA THR A 306 24.40 12.90 -11.37
C THR A 306 23.81 11.50 -11.20
N LEU A 307 22.68 11.20 -11.85
CA LEU A 307 22.05 9.87 -11.79
C LEU A 307 22.94 8.74 -12.31
N ARG A 308 23.91 9.04 -13.19
CA ARG A 308 24.88 8.03 -13.66
C ARG A 308 25.65 7.39 -12.51
N HIS A 309 25.92 8.16 -11.45
CA HIS A 309 26.70 7.72 -10.29
C HIS A 309 25.86 7.62 -9.02
N TYR A 310 24.53 7.78 -9.12
CA TYR A 310 23.65 7.82 -7.96
C TYR A 310 23.24 6.41 -7.50
N GLU A 311 24.13 5.76 -6.76
CA GLU A 311 23.92 4.40 -6.30
C GLU A 311 23.00 4.31 -5.08
N HIS A 312 22.49 3.10 -4.84
CA HIS A 312 21.72 2.74 -3.65
C HIS A 312 20.34 3.43 -3.50
N ASN A 313 19.87 4.12 -4.53
CA ASN A 313 18.51 4.65 -4.59
C ASN A 313 17.60 3.73 -5.44
N VAL A 314 16.45 3.33 -4.89
CA VAL A 314 15.54 2.37 -5.55
C VAL A 314 15.07 2.85 -6.92
N PHE A 315 14.79 4.15 -7.08
CA PHE A 315 14.30 4.69 -8.34
C PHE A 315 15.39 4.69 -9.39
N ASN A 316 16.62 5.05 -9.01
CA ASN A 316 17.73 5.02 -9.94
C ASN A 316 18.10 3.59 -10.36
N GLU A 317 18.10 2.63 -9.41
CA GLU A 317 18.36 1.23 -9.74
C GLU A 317 17.24 0.61 -10.61
N LEU A 318 15.99 1.03 -10.42
CA LEU A 318 14.88 0.66 -11.32
C LEU A 318 15.03 1.30 -12.70
N MET A 319 15.42 2.58 -12.78
CA MET A 319 15.70 3.21 -14.08
C MET A 319 16.80 2.48 -14.84
N ARG A 320 17.88 2.06 -14.15
CA ARG A 320 18.94 1.23 -14.74
C ARG A 320 18.40 -0.11 -15.24
N ALA A 321 17.53 -0.76 -14.47
CA ALA A 321 16.86 -1.99 -14.90
C ALA A 321 15.97 -1.76 -16.14
N PHE A 322 15.19 -0.68 -16.17
CA PHE A 322 14.37 -0.29 -17.31
C PHE A 322 15.22 -0.01 -18.54
N GLN A 323 16.34 0.71 -18.39
CA GLN A 323 17.31 0.97 -19.46
C GLN A 323 17.87 -0.33 -20.03
N ALA A 324 18.27 -1.26 -19.16
CA ALA A 324 18.84 -2.54 -19.58
C ALA A 324 17.83 -3.39 -20.35
N VAL A 325 16.56 -3.43 -19.90
CA VAL A 325 15.49 -4.12 -20.62
C VAL A 325 15.18 -3.45 -21.96
N ALA A 326 15.14 -2.11 -22.00
CA ALA A 326 14.91 -1.37 -23.23
C ALA A 326 16.02 -1.67 -24.24
N ALA A 327 17.28 -1.60 -23.81
CA ALA A 327 18.45 -1.93 -24.62
C ALA A 327 18.43 -3.39 -25.12
N LEU A 328 18.00 -4.34 -24.28
CA LEU A 328 17.80 -5.73 -24.71
C LEU A 328 16.75 -5.83 -25.82
N ARG A 329 15.60 -5.17 -25.64
CA ARG A 329 14.48 -5.24 -26.59
C ARG A 329 14.71 -4.45 -27.88
N THR A 330 15.61 -3.47 -27.87
CA THR A 330 16.06 -2.74 -29.06
C THR A 330 17.36 -3.29 -29.67
N GLY A 331 17.90 -4.39 -29.14
CA GLY A 331 19.06 -5.09 -29.70
C GLY A 331 20.43 -4.46 -29.42
N THR A 332 20.56 -3.61 -28.40
CA THR A 332 21.81 -2.89 -28.06
C THR A 332 22.55 -3.47 -26.85
N ALA A 333 21.90 -4.27 -26.00
CA ALA A 333 22.54 -4.96 -24.87
C ALA A 333 22.03 -6.40 -24.70
N THR A 334 22.80 -7.26 -24.03
CA THR A 334 22.44 -8.68 -23.83
C THR A 334 22.49 -9.15 -22.37
N THR A 335 23.00 -8.33 -21.45
CA THR A 335 23.16 -8.70 -20.04
C THR A 335 22.74 -7.56 -19.11
N TRP A 336 22.34 -7.94 -17.89
CA TRP A 336 22.02 -7.02 -16.80
C TRP A 336 22.42 -7.64 -15.47
N ASP A 337 23.13 -6.87 -14.63
CA ASP A 337 23.39 -7.25 -13.25
C ASP A 337 22.27 -6.74 -12.33
N SER A 338 21.50 -7.68 -11.78
CA SER A 338 20.40 -7.37 -10.86
C SER A 338 20.83 -7.25 -9.40
N ALA A 339 22.09 -7.57 -9.06
CA ALA A 339 22.58 -7.57 -7.69
C ALA A 339 22.44 -6.22 -6.97
N PRO A 340 22.75 -5.06 -7.60
CA PRO A 340 22.58 -3.75 -6.96
C PRO A 340 21.13 -3.48 -6.53
N LEU A 341 20.18 -3.73 -7.44
CA LEU A 341 18.75 -3.54 -7.17
C LEU A 341 18.24 -4.53 -6.10
N GLY A 342 18.68 -5.78 -6.14
CA GLY A 342 18.38 -6.78 -5.12
C GLY A 342 18.89 -6.37 -3.72
N ALA A 343 20.11 -5.82 -3.65
CA ALA A 343 20.68 -5.31 -2.41
C ALA A 343 19.86 -4.12 -1.87
N VAL A 344 19.51 -3.15 -2.73
CA VAL A 344 18.69 -2.00 -2.34
C VAL A 344 17.32 -2.44 -1.82
N LEU A 345 16.63 -3.36 -2.49
CA LEU A 345 15.33 -3.86 -2.02
C LEU A 345 15.40 -4.68 -0.74
N THR A 346 16.55 -5.31 -0.46
CA THR A 346 16.78 -6.04 0.80
C THR A 346 16.97 -5.06 1.96
N THR A 347 17.79 -4.04 1.76
CA THR A 347 18.00 -2.96 2.74
C THR A 347 16.72 -2.15 2.98
N HIS A 348 15.85 -2.06 1.99
CA HIS A 348 14.60 -1.32 2.05
C HIS A 348 13.38 -2.24 1.85
N ALA A 349 13.27 -3.26 2.72
CA ALA A 349 12.24 -4.30 2.64
C ALA A 349 10.79 -3.79 2.56
N TRP A 350 10.54 -2.52 2.91
CA TRP A 350 9.23 -1.88 2.82
C TRP A 350 8.86 -1.42 1.40
N LEU A 351 9.84 -0.99 0.59
CA LEU A 351 9.70 -0.71 -0.85
C LEU A 351 9.55 -1.99 -1.65
N ARG A 352 9.99 -3.10 -1.06
CA ARG A 352 10.11 -4.39 -1.72
C ARG A 352 8.84 -4.77 -2.43
N ASP A 353 7.67 -4.69 -1.81
CA ASP A 353 6.49 -5.31 -2.41
C ASP A 353 6.20 -4.83 -3.84
N TYR A 354 5.96 -3.54 -4.05
CA TYR A 354 5.62 -3.02 -5.38
C TYR A 354 6.80 -3.01 -6.34
N TYR A 355 8.01 -2.64 -5.89
CA TYR A 355 9.15 -2.53 -6.79
C TYR A 355 9.82 -3.88 -7.09
N GLN A 356 9.65 -4.89 -6.24
CA GLN A 356 10.16 -6.24 -6.48
C GLN A 356 9.53 -6.89 -7.72
N VAL A 357 8.24 -6.61 -8.00
CA VAL A 357 7.60 -7.15 -9.21
C VAL A 357 8.24 -6.57 -10.48
N HIS A 358 8.71 -5.32 -10.45
CA HIS A 358 9.45 -4.71 -11.54
C HIS A 358 10.79 -5.41 -11.77
N CYS A 359 11.50 -5.76 -10.69
CA CYS A 359 12.73 -6.55 -10.79
C CYS A 359 12.45 -7.91 -11.42
N TRP A 360 11.38 -8.59 -11.02
CA TRP A 360 11.01 -9.88 -11.61
C TRP A 360 10.62 -9.75 -13.07
N LEU A 361 9.90 -8.70 -13.46
CA LEU A 361 9.61 -8.41 -14.87
C LEU A 361 10.89 -8.19 -15.67
N ALA A 362 11.82 -7.37 -15.16
CA ALA A 362 13.11 -7.17 -15.79
C ALA A 362 13.90 -8.48 -15.93
N SER A 363 13.99 -9.28 -14.86
CA SER A 363 14.62 -10.60 -14.91
C SER A 363 13.92 -11.54 -15.90
N LEU A 364 12.60 -11.47 -16.05
CA LEU A 364 11.85 -12.28 -17.00
C LEU A 364 12.23 -11.94 -18.45
N HIS A 365 12.39 -10.65 -18.77
CA HIS A 365 12.87 -10.22 -20.10
C HIS A 365 14.21 -10.86 -20.46
N PHE A 366 15.18 -10.83 -19.54
CA PHE A 366 16.50 -11.43 -19.77
C PHE A 366 16.46 -12.97 -19.79
N ALA A 367 15.67 -13.59 -18.91
CA ALA A 367 15.55 -15.05 -18.86
C ALA A 367 14.93 -15.63 -20.14
N VAL A 368 14.03 -14.88 -20.78
CA VAL A 368 13.38 -15.29 -22.02
C VAL A 368 14.26 -15.03 -23.25
N ALA A 369 15.05 -13.95 -23.26
CA ALA A 369 15.98 -13.64 -24.35
C ALA A 369 17.29 -14.46 -24.28
N GLY A 370 17.65 -14.98 -23.11
CA GLY A 370 18.85 -15.78 -22.88
C GLY A 370 18.74 -17.24 -23.35
N PRO A 371 19.72 -18.10 -22.99
CA PRO A 371 19.64 -19.53 -23.24
C PRO A 371 18.35 -20.13 -22.66
N PRO A 372 17.68 -21.07 -23.37
CA PRO A 372 16.43 -21.64 -22.90
C PRO A 372 16.57 -22.30 -21.53
N ASP A 373 16.02 -21.66 -20.50
CA ASP A 373 15.82 -22.24 -19.17
C ASP A 373 14.33 -22.12 -18.78
N PRO A 374 13.50 -23.08 -19.22
CA PRO A 374 12.07 -23.08 -18.91
C PRO A 374 11.78 -23.09 -17.41
N SER A 375 12.69 -23.65 -16.60
CA SER A 375 12.55 -23.71 -15.14
C SER A 375 12.72 -22.34 -14.50
N ALA A 376 13.74 -21.58 -14.91
CA ALA A 376 13.95 -20.21 -14.45
C ALA A 376 12.79 -19.30 -14.86
N VAL A 377 12.35 -19.38 -16.12
CA VAL A 377 11.20 -18.60 -16.62
C VAL A 377 9.92 -18.92 -15.84
N ALA A 378 9.62 -20.21 -15.64
CA ALA A 378 8.44 -20.64 -14.89
C ALA A 378 8.48 -20.16 -13.43
N LYS A 379 9.64 -20.22 -12.77
CA LYS A 379 9.83 -19.76 -11.40
C LYS A 379 9.59 -18.25 -11.25
N ILE A 380 10.11 -17.45 -12.18
CA ILE A 380 9.89 -15.99 -12.17
C ILE A 380 8.39 -15.67 -12.38
N ARG A 381 7.75 -16.31 -13.37
CA ARG A 381 6.30 -16.16 -13.62
C ARG A 381 5.47 -16.54 -12.39
N GLN A 382 5.85 -17.60 -11.67
CA GLN A 382 5.19 -18.00 -10.44
C GLN A 382 5.30 -16.93 -9.34
N HIS A 383 6.47 -16.30 -9.18
CA HIS A 383 6.62 -15.19 -8.23
C HIS A 383 5.72 -14.00 -8.57
N ILE A 384 5.66 -13.62 -9.86
CA ILE A 384 4.81 -12.53 -10.34
C ILE A 384 3.33 -12.85 -10.11
N SER A 385 2.88 -14.05 -10.50
CA SER A 385 1.49 -14.51 -10.32
C SER A 385 1.09 -14.52 -8.84
N ARG A 386 1.94 -15.05 -7.95
CA ARG A 386 1.69 -15.02 -6.49
C ARG A 386 1.54 -13.59 -5.97
N PHE A 387 2.38 -12.67 -6.44
CA PHE A 387 2.29 -11.26 -6.07
C PHE A 387 1.00 -10.62 -6.59
N ALA A 388 0.69 -10.79 -7.88
CA ALA A 388 -0.51 -10.28 -8.53
C ALA A 388 -1.78 -10.73 -7.79
N GLN A 389 -1.88 -12.01 -7.44
CA GLN A 389 -2.99 -12.55 -6.67
C GLN A 389 -3.04 -11.96 -5.25
N LYS A 390 -1.92 -11.96 -4.53
CA LYS A 390 -1.85 -11.45 -3.15
C LYS A 390 -2.21 -9.96 -3.08
N ARG A 391 -1.82 -9.17 -4.07
CA ARG A 391 -2.01 -7.71 -4.10
C ARG A 391 -3.22 -7.25 -4.91
N ARG A 392 -3.98 -8.18 -5.51
CA ARG A 392 -5.12 -7.89 -6.41
C ARG A 392 -4.70 -6.99 -7.57
N MET A 393 -3.62 -7.37 -8.24
CA MET A 393 -3.01 -6.65 -9.36
C MET A 393 -2.75 -7.59 -10.55
N PRO A 394 -3.81 -8.15 -11.18
CA PRO A 394 -3.69 -9.12 -12.27
C PRO A 394 -2.90 -8.57 -13.48
N PHE A 395 -2.83 -7.25 -13.65
CA PHE A 395 -2.05 -6.62 -14.71
C PHE A 395 -0.61 -7.16 -14.82
N PHE A 396 0.06 -7.40 -13.69
CA PHE A 396 1.44 -7.90 -13.70
C PHE A 396 1.53 -9.33 -14.24
N GLU A 397 0.53 -10.17 -13.97
CA GLU A 397 0.43 -11.51 -14.53
C GLU A 397 0.16 -11.47 -16.03
N SER A 398 -0.80 -10.63 -16.46
CA SER A 398 -1.10 -10.35 -17.88
C SER A 398 0.11 -9.79 -18.64
N LEU A 399 0.90 -8.92 -18.02
CA LEU A 399 2.13 -8.39 -18.60
C LEU A 399 3.19 -9.48 -18.71
N ALA A 400 3.44 -10.25 -17.65
CA ALA A 400 4.37 -11.36 -17.69
C ALA A 400 4.00 -12.38 -18.76
N ALA A 401 2.71 -12.70 -18.95
CA ALA A 401 2.21 -13.56 -20.03
C ALA A 401 2.66 -13.10 -21.43
N ARG A 402 2.71 -11.78 -21.66
CA ARG A 402 3.08 -11.16 -22.95
C ARG A 402 4.59 -11.03 -23.17
N ILE A 403 5.40 -11.21 -22.13
CA ILE A 403 6.86 -11.23 -22.25
C ILE A 403 7.24 -12.57 -22.90
N ALA A 404 7.40 -12.54 -24.21
CA ALA A 404 7.84 -13.63 -25.07
C ALA A 404 9.32 -13.55 -25.42
#